data_AF-A0A800FBG2-F1
#
_entry.id   AF-A0A800FBG2-F1
#
_cell.length_a   1.000
_cell.length_b   1.000
_cell.length_c   1.000
_cell.angle_alpha   90.00
_cell.angle_beta   90.00
_cell.angle_gamma   90.00
#
_symmetry.space_group_name_H-M   'P 1'
#
loop_
_entity.id
_entity.type
_entity.pdbx_description
1 polymer ?
#
loop_
_entity_poly.entity_id
_entity_poly.type
_entity_poly.pdbx_seq_one_letter_code
_entity_poly.pdbx_strand_id
1 'polypeptide(L)' 'MALEMDDRNWGWTLQMQIRALRSGLRIAEVDVTQRVREEGVSKISGNLAVSLKVGARMFYTLARERLR' A
#
# COMPACT_ATOMS: atom_id res chain seq x y z
N MET A 1 -8.96 18.94 5.82
CA MET A 1 -9.51 17.64 5.40
C MET A 1 -8.39 16.63 5.42
N ALA A 2 -8.47 15.61 6.28
CA ALA A 2 -7.46 14.56 6.38
C ALA A 2 -8.05 13.26 5.82
N LEU A 3 -7.24 12.39 5.20
CA LEU A 3 -7.68 11.11 4.61
C LEU A 3 -8.10 10.04 5.65
N GLU A 4 -8.29 10.45 6.92
CA GLU A 4 -8.72 9.62 8.06
C GLU A 4 -7.96 8.30 8.25
N MET A 5 -6.68 8.29 7.89
CA MET A 5 -5.89 7.07 7.79
C MET A 5 -5.84 6.28 9.10
N ASP A 6 -6.12 4.97 9.05
CA ASP A 6 -6.28 4.11 10.22
C ASP A 6 -5.46 2.80 10.19
N ASP A 7 -4.99 2.32 9.02
CA ASP A 7 -4.15 1.11 8.95
C ASP A 7 -2.67 1.48 9.07
N ARG A 8 -2.02 1.13 10.18
CA ARG A 8 -0.60 1.44 10.42
C ARG A 8 0.39 0.40 9.87
N ASN A 9 -0.10 -0.66 9.24
CA ASN A 9 0.71 -1.74 8.66
C ASN A 9 0.71 -1.64 7.12
N TRP A 10 0.81 -2.79 6.44
CA TRP A 10 0.85 -2.89 4.98
C TRP A 10 -0.38 -2.35 4.25
N GLY A 11 -1.50 -2.14 4.95
CA GLY A 11 -2.73 -1.61 4.35
C GLY A 11 -2.72 -0.08 4.14
N TRP A 12 -1.81 0.65 4.81
CA TRP A 12 -1.72 2.11 4.72
C TRP A 12 -1.66 2.61 3.27
N THR A 13 -0.77 2.05 2.45
CA THR A 13 -0.55 2.51 1.07
C THR A 13 -1.81 2.36 0.22
N LEU A 14 -2.53 1.25 0.40
CA LEU A 14 -3.76 0.96 -0.34
C LEU A 14 -4.89 1.92 0.09
N GLN A 15 -5.02 2.13 1.39
CA GLN A 15 -5.97 3.07 1.99
C GLN A 15 -5.73 4.51 1.51
N MET A 16 -4.47 4.93 1.45
CA MET A 16 -4.09 6.27 1.01
C MET A 16 -4.57 6.52 -0.41
N GLN A 17 -4.29 5.61 -1.34
CA GLN A 17 -4.68 5.73 -2.75
C GLN A 17 -6.21 5.74 -2.91
N ILE A 18 -6.91 4.78 -2.27
CA ILE A 18 -8.38 4.68 -2.36
C ILE A 18 -9.06 5.94 -1.84
N ARG A 19 -8.62 6.45 -0.68
CA ARG A 19 -9.26 7.62 -0.07
C ARG A 19 -8.89 8.91 -0.78
N ALA A 20 -7.66 9.05 -1.27
CA ALA A 20 -7.28 10.20 -2.09
C ALA A 20 -8.17 10.33 -3.33
N LEU A 21 -8.45 9.21 -4.01
CA LEU A 21 -9.40 9.15 -5.11
C LEU A 21 -10.82 9.51 -4.67
N ARG A 22 -11.34 8.92 -3.59
CA ARG A 22 -12.69 9.21 -3.06
C ARG A 22 -12.86 10.67 -2.62
N SER A 23 -11.80 11.29 -2.11
CA SER A 23 -11.79 12.70 -1.72
C SER A 23 -11.60 13.67 -2.89
N GLY A 24 -11.53 13.17 -4.13
CA GLY A 24 -11.38 14.01 -5.32
C GLY A 24 -10.07 14.77 -5.38
N LEU A 25 -9.01 14.25 -4.75
CA LEU A 25 -7.69 14.88 -4.80
C LEU A 25 -7.10 14.77 -6.20
N ARG A 26 -6.29 15.78 -6.58
CA ARG A 26 -5.50 15.73 -7.81
C ARG A 26 -4.35 14.76 -7.64
N ILE A 27 -4.28 13.75 -8.51
CA ILE A 27 -3.25 12.71 -8.50
C ILE A 27 -2.49 12.79 -9.82
N ALA A 28 -1.17 12.72 -9.74
CA ALA A 28 -0.28 12.64 -10.88
C ALA A 28 0.78 11.58 -10.61
N GLU A 29 1.01 10.71 -11.59
CA GLU A 29 2.13 9.78 -11.57
C GLU A 29 3.35 10.48 -12.18
N VAL A 30 4.47 10.44 -11.46
CA VAL A 30 5.74 11.02 -11.91
C VAL A 30 6.72 9.88 -12.03
N ASP A 31 7.34 9.75 -13.21
CA ASP A 31 8.39 8.76 -13.41
C ASP A 31 9.63 9.15 -12.59
N VAL A 32 10.17 8.19 -11.86
CA VAL A 32 11.33 8.37 -10.99
C VAL A 32 12.28 7.21 -11.19
N THR A 33 13.56 7.52 -11.37
CA THR A 33 14.58 6.49 -11.56
C THR A 33 14.74 5.66 -10.28
N GLN A 34 14.21 4.44 -10.31
CA GLN A 34 14.45 3.37 -9.36
C GLN A 34 15.81 2.72 -9.64
N ARG A 35 16.61 2.44 -8.60
CA ARG A 35 17.87 1.70 -8.72
C ARG A 35 17.75 0.36 -8.01
N VAL A 36 18.44 -0.66 -8.52
CA VAL A 36 18.52 -1.94 -7.82
C VAL A 36 19.14 -1.67 -6.44
N ARG A 37 18.51 -2.22 -5.41
CA ARG A 37 19.00 -2.11 -4.04
C ARG A 37 20.33 -2.85 -3.94
N GLU A 38 21.42 -2.13 -3.68
CA GLU A 38 22.77 -2.70 -3.63
C GLU A 38 23.07 -3.37 -2.28
N GLU A 39 22.43 -2.92 -1.19
CA GLU A 39 22.72 -3.39 0.17
C GLU A 39 21.49 -3.83 0.97
N GLY A 40 21.67 -4.92 1.72
CA GLY A 40 20.68 -5.50 2.63
C GLY A 40 19.74 -6.52 1.98
N VAL A 41 19.30 -7.49 2.78
CA VAL A 41 18.32 -8.50 2.36
C VAL A 41 16.93 -7.90 2.39
N SER A 42 16.12 -8.21 1.37
CA SER A 42 14.73 -7.79 1.37
C SER A 42 13.98 -8.37 2.57
N LYS A 43 13.23 -7.50 3.24
CA LYS A 43 12.41 -7.87 4.41
C LYS A 43 11.14 -8.65 4.02
N ILE A 44 10.82 -8.71 2.73
CA ILE A 44 9.57 -9.27 2.20
C ILE A 44 9.84 -10.19 1.00
N SER A 45 10.56 -9.71 -0.02
CA SER A 45 10.88 -10.52 -1.19
C SER A 45 11.91 -11.60 -0.84
N GLY A 46 11.67 -12.82 -1.33
CA GLY A 46 12.46 -14.02 -1.00
C GLY A 46 11.80 -14.97 0.01
N ASN A 47 10.71 -14.57 0.68
CA ASN A 47 9.95 -15.45 1.57
C ASN A 47 8.48 -15.54 1.12
N LEU A 48 8.11 -16.68 0.55
CA LEU A 48 6.75 -16.92 0.02
C LEU A 48 5.66 -16.80 1.09
N ALA A 49 5.91 -17.27 2.32
CA ALA A 49 4.94 -17.19 3.41
C ALA A 49 4.69 -15.74 3.85
N VAL A 50 5.74 -14.91 3.89
CA VAL A 50 5.61 -13.48 4.18
C VAL A 50 4.85 -12.77 3.05
N SER A 51 5.18 -13.07 1.79
CA SER A 51 4.47 -12.51 0.63
C SER A 51 2.97 -12.83 0.65
N LEU A 52 2.59 -14.09 0.94
CA LEU A 52 1.19 -14.49 1.06
C LEU A 52 0.48 -13.76 2.21
N LYS A 53 1.13 -13.62 3.36
CA LYS A 53 0.57 -12.89 4.52
C LYS A 53 0.33 -11.40 4.19
N VAL A 54 1.27 -10.76 3.52
CA VAL A 54 1.12 -9.36 3.07
C VAL A 54 0.00 -9.25 2.04
N GLY A 55 -0.05 -10.16 1.07
CA GLY A 55 -1.12 -10.20 0.06
C GLY A 55 -2.51 -10.34 0.70
N ALA A 56 -2.69 -11.29 1.62
CA ALA A 56 -3.93 -11.46 2.36
C ALA A 56 -4.33 -10.19 3.14
N ARG A 57 -3.36 -9.48 3.75
CA ARG A 57 -3.62 -8.20 4.42
C ARG A 57 -4.07 -7.12 3.44
N MET A 58 -3.44 -7.01 2.27
CA MET A 58 -3.83 -6.04 1.24
C MET A 58 -5.27 -6.29 0.76
N PHE A 59 -5.65 -7.55 0.50
CA PHE A 59 -7.02 -7.91 0.14
C PHE A 59 -8.02 -7.59 1.26
N TYR A 60 -7.67 -7.88 2.52
CA TYR A 60 -8.50 -7.50 3.66
C TYR A 60 -8.71 -5.98 3.73
N THR A 61 -7.65 -5.18 3.58
CA THR A 61 -7.76 -3.72 3.58
C THR A 61 -8.61 -3.23 2.42
N LEU A 62 -8.47 -3.81 1.22
CA LEU A 62 -9.31 -3.49 0.06
C LEU A 62 -10.80 -3.77 0.35
N ALA A 63 -11.12 -4.96 0.85
CA ALA A 63 -12.49 -5.35 1.19
C ALA A 63 -13.09 -4.41 2.26
N ARG A 64 -12.31 -4.07 3.29
CA ARG A 64 -12.72 -3.17 4.36
C ARG A 64 -12.99 -1.75 3.84
N GLU A 65 -12.12 -1.20 3.00
CA GLU A 65 -12.35 0.12 2.37
C GLU A 65 -13.54 0.08 1.39
N ARG A 66 -13.75 -1.04 0.69
CA ARG A 66 -14.88 -1.22 -0.24
C ARG A 66 -16.25 -1.20 0.45
N LEU A 67 -16.31 -1.70 1.70
CA LEU A 67 -17.51 -1.79 2.53
C LEU A 67 -17.79 -0.53 3.37
N ARG A 68 -16.85 0.41 3.39
CA ARG A 68 -16.96 1.71 4.05
C ARG A 68 -17.42 2.77 3.07
#